data_AF-A0AA39NKL4-F1
#
_entry.id   AF-A0AA39NKL4-F1
#
_cell.length_a   1.000
_cell.length_b   1.000
_cell.length_c   1.000
_cell.angle_alpha   90.00
_cell.angle_beta   90.00
_cell.angle_gamma   90.00
#
_symmetry.space_group_name_H-M   'P 1'
#
loop_
_entity.id
_entity.type
_entity.pdbx_description
1 polymer ?
#
loop_
_entity_poly.entity_id
_entity_poly.type
_entity_poly.pdbx_seq_one_letter_code
_entity_poly.pdbx_strand_id
1 'polypeptide(L)'
;ENMAEAIWETLNMCGIQDKIMAFMMDNTMNNDTLVDGISRCCRHGGIPFDAKLARLQCMPHTVHLAALKLLEGIGAINKKQAKKVMSKTSNYQNSATAPVHWDYDNEAVMQDEVEDDE
;
A
#
# COMPACT_ATOMS: atom_id res chain seq x y z
N GLU A 1 0.29 -21.45 -2.85
CA GLU A 1 1.48 -20.93 -2.14
C GLU A 1 1.02 -19.82 -1.22
N ASN A 2 1.27 -19.94 0.07
CA ASN A 2 0.89 -18.88 1.02
C ASN A 2 1.96 -17.79 0.96
N MET A 3 1.60 -16.56 0.60
CA MET A 3 2.55 -15.43 0.48
C MET A 3 3.41 -15.28 1.75
N ALA A 4 2.87 -15.62 2.92
CA ALA A 4 3.63 -15.62 4.18
C ALA A 4 4.80 -16.62 4.20
N GLU A 5 4.64 -17.80 3.61
CA GLU A 5 5.70 -18.83 3.54
C GLU A 5 6.84 -18.36 2.65
N ALA A 6 6.53 -17.83 1.46
CA ALA A 6 7.55 -17.31 0.54
C ALA A 6 8.35 -16.14 1.16
N ILE A 7 7.68 -15.22 1.85
CA ILE A 7 8.36 -14.15 2.58
C ILE A 7 9.22 -14.73 3.71
N TRP A 8 8.69 -15.68 4.49
CA TRP A 8 9.43 -16.31 5.57
C TRP A 8 10.70 -17.03 5.11
N GLU A 9 10.62 -17.79 4.02
CA GLU A 9 11.78 -18.44 3.40
C GLU A 9 12.83 -17.41 2.96
N THR A 10 12.39 -16.29 2.38
CA THR A 10 13.27 -15.18 2.00
C THR A 10 13.95 -14.56 3.22
N LEU A 11 13.22 -14.33 4.32
CA LEU A 11 13.78 -13.79 5.56
C LEU A 11 14.83 -14.73 6.17
N ASN A 12 14.57 -16.04 6.14
CA ASN A 12 15.52 -17.06 6.59
C ASN A 12 16.78 -17.10 5.72
N MET A 13 16.61 -17.06 4.40
CA MET A 13 17.72 -17.03 3.44
C MET A 13 18.63 -15.81 3.68
N CYS A 14 18.04 -14.68 4.06
CA CYS A 14 18.77 -13.46 4.39
C CYS A 14 19.32 -13.43 5.83
N GLY A 15 18.94 -14.37 6.71
CA GLY A 15 19.37 -14.39 8.12
C GLY A 15 18.87 -13.18 8.92
N ILE A 16 17.64 -12.73 8.63
CA ILE A 16 17.02 -11.55 9.25
C ILE A 16 15.63 -11.84 9.84
N GLN A 17 15.21 -13.10 9.90
CA GLN A 17 13.88 -13.50 10.39
C GLN A 17 13.58 -13.05 11.83
N ASP A 18 14.61 -12.91 12.66
CA ASP A 18 14.55 -12.45 14.05
C ASP A 18 14.78 -10.93 14.20
N LYS A 19 15.03 -10.23 13.10
CA LYS A 19 15.31 -8.78 13.05
C LYS A 19 14.15 -7.96 12.51
N ILE A 20 13.11 -8.60 11.97
CA ILE A 20 11.92 -7.90 11.47
C ILE A 20 11.01 -7.53 12.64
N MET A 21 10.81 -6.22 12.82
CA MET A 21 9.93 -5.69 13.87
C MET A 21 8.51 -5.39 13.37
N ALA A 22 8.36 -4.98 12.11
CA ALA A 22 7.10 -4.51 11.56
C ALA A 22 7.07 -4.58 10.03
N PHE A 23 5.87 -4.63 9.46
CA PHE A 23 5.59 -4.60 8.03
C PHE A 23 4.73 -3.37 7.70
N MET A 24 5.21 -2.51 6.80
CA MET A 24 4.42 -1.43 6.20
C MET A 24 3.71 -1.96 4.95
N MET A 25 2.39 -1.97 4.94
CA MET A 25 1.59 -2.52 3.84
C MET A 25 0.42 -1.60 3.48
N ASP A 26 -0.17 -1.77 2.30
CA ASP A 26 -1.38 -1.07 1.91
C ASP A 26 -2.56 -1.40 2.83
N ASN A 27 -3.53 -0.49 2.91
CA ASN A 27 -4.62 -0.55 3.89
C ASN A 27 -5.75 -1.50 3.45
N THR A 28 -5.38 -2.73 3.14
CA THR A 28 -6.27 -3.81 2.73
C THR A 28 -6.30 -4.89 3.81
N MET A 29 -7.46 -5.54 3.97
CA MET A 29 -7.65 -6.59 5.00
C MET A 29 -6.92 -7.90 4.64
N ASN A 30 -6.64 -8.16 3.36
CA ASN A 30 -5.89 -9.35 2.95
C ASN A 30 -4.47 -9.39 3.56
N ASN A 31 -3.87 -8.23 3.77
CA ASN A 31 -2.56 -8.07 4.40
C ASN A 31 -2.55 -8.46 5.89
N ASP A 32 -3.71 -8.52 6.55
CA ASP A 32 -3.81 -9.05 7.91
C ASP A 32 -3.46 -10.54 7.92
N THR A 33 -3.94 -11.26 6.90
CA THR A 33 -3.67 -12.70 6.74
C THR A 33 -2.18 -12.97 6.52
N LEU A 34 -1.48 -12.06 5.82
CA LEU A 34 -0.05 -12.15 5.60
C LEU A 34 0.74 -12.06 6.91
N VAL A 35 0.51 -11.02 7.70
CA VAL A 35 1.24 -10.78 8.96
C VAL A 35 0.88 -11.82 10.01
N ASP A 36 -0.37 -12.30 10.04
CA ASP A 36 -0.77 -13.43 10.87
C ASP A 36 -0.02 -14.71 10.46
N GLY A 37 0.17 -14.95 9.16
CA GLY A 37 0.99 -16.04 8.65
C GLY A 37 2.44 -15.95 9.14
N ILE A 38 3.04 -14.78 9.04
CA ILE A 38 4.40 -14.53 9.56
C ILE A 38 4.48 -14.73 11.07
N SER A 39 3.49 -14.26 11.84
CA SER A 39 3.46 -14.46 13.30
C SER A 39 3.43 -15.95 13.68
N ARG A 40 2.74 -16.80 12.91
CA ARG A 40 2.77 -18.26 13.10
C ARG A 40 4.16 -18.83 12.85
N CYS A 41 4.85 -18.38 11.81
CA CYS A 41 6.22 -18.78 11.52
C CYS A 41 7.20 -18.34 12.62
N CYS A 42 7.11 -17.09 13.08
CA CYS A 42 7.88 -16.58 14.22
C CYS A 42 7.65 -17.40 15.49
N ARG A 43 6.39 -17.72 15.80
CA ARG A 43 6.04 -18.55 16.95
C ARG A 43 6.64 -19.96 16.86
N HIS A 44 6.69 -20.55 15.66
CA HIS A 44 7.36 -21.84 15.46
C HIS A 44 8.87 -21.74 15.66
N GLY A 45 9.48 -20.61 15.27
CA GLY A 45 10.90 -20.31 15.47
C GLY A 45 11.28 -19.80 16.88
N GLY A 46 10.32 -19.68 17.81
CA GLY A 46 10.57 -19.14 19.15
C GLY A 46 10.84 -17.63 19.19
N ILE A 47 10.49 -16.90 18.12
CA ILE A 47 10.71 -15.46 18.00
C ILE A 47 9.46 -14.72 18.51
N PRO A 48 9.59 -13.81 19.49
CA PRO A 48 8.47 -13.00 19.96
C PRO A 48 8.05 -12.00 18.88
N PHE A 49 6.84 -12.17 18.34
CA PHE A 49 6.30 -11.31 17.29
C PHE A 49 4.78 -11.19 17.40
N ASP A 50 4.28 -9.97 17.60
CA ASP A 50 2.85 -9.65 17.67
C ASP A 50 2.39 -9.04 16.35
N ALA A 51 1.53 -9.77 15.61
CA ALA A 51 1.01 -9.34 14.33
C ALA A 51 0.28 -7.99 14.38
N LYS A 52 -0.43 -7.70 15.48
CA LYS A 52 -1.21 -6.47 15.62
C LYS A 52 -0.32 -5.26 15.84
N LEU A 53 0.78 -5.44 16.58
CA LEU A 53 1.75 -4.37 16.81
C LEU A 53 2.70 -4.18 15.62
N ALA A 54 2.97 -5.26 14.88
CA ALA A 54 3.87 -5.27 13.74
C ALA A 54 3.21 -4.80 12.43
N ARG A 55 1.88 -4.75 12.34
CA ARG A 55 1.18 -4.25 11.15
C ARG A 55 1.15 -2.72 11.13
N LEU A 56 1.90 -2.12 10.20
CA LEU A 56 1.87 -0.69 9.91
C LEU A 56 1.10 -0.42 8.61
N GLN A 57 0.35 0.69 8.59
CA GLN A 57 -0.36 1.14 7.39
C GLN A 57 0.55 2.03 6.52
N CYS A 58 0.45 1.86 5.22
CA CYS A 58 1.15 2.69 4.24
C CYS A 58 0.65 4.15 4.30
N MET A 59 1.50 5.05 4.80
CA MET A 59 1.19 6.47 4.96
C MET A 59 0.68 7.15 3.67
N PRO A 60 1.36 6.99 2.50
CA PRO A 60 0.84 7.52 1.25
C PRO A 60 -0.57 7.06 0.90
N HIS A 61 -0.89 5.78 1.14
CA HIS A 61 -2.21 5.24 0.87
C HIS A 61 -3.27 5.87 1.79
N THR A 62 -2.96 6.04 3.07
CA THR A 62 -3.84 6.74 4.03
C THR A 62 -4.09 8.18 3.62
N VAL A 63 -3.05 8.92 3.23
CA VAL A 63 -3.17 10.32 2.78
C VAL A 63 -4.02 10.41 1.51
N HIS A 64 -3.78 9.53 0.54
CA HIS A 64 -4.55 9.47 -0.69
C HIS A 64 -6.05 9.23 -0.42
N LEU A 65 -6.38 8.25 0.43
CA LEU A 65 -7.76 7.98 0.84
C LEU A 65 -8.40 9.17 1.56
N ALA A 66 -7.67 9.84 2.45
CA ALA A 66 -8.15 11.02 3.16
C ALA A 66 -8.45 12.18 2.19
N ALA A 67 -7.56 12.44 1.23
CA ALA A 67 -7.76 13.46 0.21
C ALA A 67 -9.00 13.18 -0.65
N LEU A 68 -9.18 11.94 -1.11
CA LEU A 68 -10.37 11.56 -1.87
C LEU A 68 -11.67 11.76 -1.07
N LYS A 69 -11.68 11.40 0.21
CA LYS A 69 -12.84 11.59 1.08
C LYS A 69 -13.13 13.05 1.35
N LEU A 70 -12.10 13.88 1.47
CA LEU A 70 -12.25 15.33 1.59
C LEU A 70 -12.86 15.93 0.31
N LEU A 71 -12.32 15.57 -0.86
CA LEU A 71 -12.81 16.05 -2.16
C LEU A 71 -14.27 15.62 -2.42
N GLU A 72 -14.64 14.40 -2.03
CA GLU A 72 -16.03 13.92 -2.06
C GLU A 72 -16.93 14.76 -1.14
N GLY A 73 -16.45 15.06 0.08
CA GLY A 73 -17.19 15.82 1.09
C GLY A 73 -17.45 17.29 0.71
N ILE A 74 -16.50 17.93 0.01
CA ILE A 74 -16.67 19.32 -0.48
C ILE A 74 -17.40 19.38 -1.84
N GLY A 75 -17.74 18.23 -2.43
CA GLY A 75 -18.43 18.16 -3.72
C GLY A 75 -17.54 18.43 -4.95
N ALA A 76 -16.22 18.47 -4.77
CA ALA A 76 -15.27 18.64 -5.88
C ALA A 76 -15.23 17.41 -6.79
N ILE A 77 -15.53 16.22 -6.24
CA ILE A 77 -15.68 14.98 -7.01
C ILE A 77 -16.96 14.25 -6.59
N ASN A 78 -17.57 13.55 -7.54
CA ASN A 78 -18.72 12.69 -7.26
C ASN A 78 -18.28 11.26 -6.87
N LYS A 79 -19.21 10.47 -6.32
CA LYS A 79 -18.95 9.07 -5.90
C LYS A 79 -18.44 8.17 -7.01
N LYS A 80 -18.83 8.40 -8.27
CA LYS A 80 -18.37 7.60 -9.41
C LYS A 80 -16.91 7.92 -9.74
N GLN A 81 -16.53 9.20 -9.72
CA GLN A 81 -15.16 9.66 -9.88
C GLN A 81 -14.26 9.17 -8.75
N ALA A 82 -14.69 9.31 -7.49
CA ALA A 82 -13.95 8.77 -6.34
C ALA A 82 -13.72 7.27 -6.47
N LYS A 83 -14.75 6.50 -6.85
CA LYS A 83 -14.63 5.04 -7.07
C LYS A 83 -13.69 4.70 -8.24
N LYS A 84 -13.72 5.47 -9.34
CA LYS A 84 -12.82 5.33 -10.50
C LYS A 84 -11.36 5.53 -10.08
N VAL A 85 -11.07 6.57 -9.29
CA VAL A 85 -9.72 6.87 -8.80
C VAL A 85 -9.24 5.82 -7.79
N MET A 86 -10.11 5.34 -6.89
CA MET A 86 -9.76 4.25 -5.97
C MET A 86 -9.54 2.90 -6.68
N SER A 87 -10.25 2.64 -7.78
CA SER A 87 -10.10 1.43 -8.59
C SER A 87 -8.90 1.49 -9.54
N LYS A 88 -8.44 2.70 -9.89
CA LYS A 88 -7.14 2.87 -10.54
C LYS A 88 -6.10 2.58 -9.47
N THR A 89 -5.54 1.37 -9.53
CA THR A 89 -4.30 0.98 -8.86
C THR A 89 -3.15 1.80 -9.44
N SER A 90 -3.20 3.12 -9.32
CA SER A 90 -2.17 4.01 -9.84
C SER A 90 -0.92 3.73 -9.01
N ASN A 91 0.13 3.32 -9.72
CA ASN A 91 1.43 2.93 -9.19
C ASN A 91 2.08 4.12 -8.49
N TYR A 92 1.67 4.42 -7.26
CA TYR A 92 2.29 5.44 -6.42
C TYR A 92 3.80 5.21 -6.32
N GLN A 93 4.25 3.95 -6.31
CA GLN A 93 5.67 3.59 -6.33
C GLN A 93 6.42 4.08 -7.58
N ASN A 94 5.77 4.15 -8.74
CA ASN A 94 6.37 4.67 -9.97
C ASN A 94 6.42 6.20 -9.98
N SER A 95 5.44 6.86 -9.35
CA SER A 95 5.44 8.32 -9.20
C SER A 95 6.45 8.80 -8.15
N ALA A 96 6.62 8.06 -7.05
CA ALA A 96 7.56 8.44 -5.99
C ALA A 96 9.05 8.27 -6.36
N THR A 97 9.34 7.52 -7.44
CA THR A 97 10.69 7.36 -8.00
C THR A 97 10.91 8.22 -9.25
N ALA A 98 9.92 9.03 -9.64
CA ALA A 98 10.08 9.96 -10.74
C ALA A 98 11.20 10.98 -10.43
N PRO A 99 12.02 11.35 -11.43
CA PRO A 99 13.06 12.34 -11.24
C PRO A 99 12.46 13.67 -10.74
N VAL A 100 13.06 14.25 -9.70
CA VAL A 100 12.60 15.51 -9.08
C VAL A 100 13.08 16.71 -9.92
N HIS A 101 12.66 16.77 -11.18
CA HIS A 101 12.98 17.85 -12.11
C HIS A 101 11.68 18.50 -12.61
N TRP A 102 11.70 19.83 -12.73
CA TRP A 102 10.53 20.65 -13.09
C TRP A 102 9.89 20.27 -14.44
N ASP A 103 10.65 19.64 -15.33
CA ASP A 103 10.12 19.10 -16.60
C ASP A 103 9.08 17.99 -16.41
N TYR A 104 9.13 17.26 -15.28
CA TYR A 104 8.22 16.14 -14.98
C TYR A 104 6.99 16.57 -14.17
N ASP A 105 6.92 17.81 -13.68
CA ASP A 105 5.78 18.30 -12.91
C ASP A 105 4.48 18.35 -13.75
N ASN A 106 4.61 18.48 -15.08
CA ASN A 106 3.47 18.50 -16.00
C ASN A 106 2.89 17.12 -16.32
N GLU A 107 3.62 16.02 -16.13
CA GLU A 107 3.12 14.67 -16.42
C GLU A 107 2.09 14.19 -15.37
N ALA A 108 2.13 14.74 -14.16
CA ALA A 108 1.12 14.45 -13.14
C ALA A 108 -0.27 15.03 -13.45
N VAL A 109 -0.33 16.02 -14.35
CA VAL A 109 -1.56 16.75 -14.72
C VAL A 109 -2.23 16.16 -15.98
N MET A 110 -1.50 15.38 -16.79
CA MET A 110 -1.94 14.95 -18.13
C MET A 110 -2.70 13.61 -18.20
N GLN A 111 -3.06 12.98 -17.08
CA GLN A 111 -3.93 11.78 -17.11
C GLN A 111 -5.44 12.08 -17.03
N ASP A 112 -5.81 13.35 -17.10
CA ASP A 112 -7.19 13.84 -17.09
C ASP A 112 -7.68 14.27 -18.49
N GLU A 113 -7.37 13.48 -19.53
CA GLU A 113 -8.22 13.51 -20.72
C GLU A 113 -9.54 12.81 -20.38
N VAL A 114 -10.50 13.64 -20.00
CA VAL A 114 -11.92 13.33 -19.98
C VAL A 114 -12.31 12.97 -21.42
N GLU A 115 -12.46 11.68 -21.72
CA GLU A 115 -13.36 11.28 -22.79
C GLU A 115 -14.77 11.68 -22.34
N ASP A 116 -15.22 12.84 -22.84
CA ASP A 116 -16.63 13.21 -22.86
C ASP A 116 -17.34 12.25 -23.82
N ASP A 117 -17.94 11.19 -23.27
CA ASP A 117 -18.96 10.43 -23.99
C ASP A 117 -20.25 11.28 -24.03
N GLU A 118 -20.61 11.77 -25.23
CA GLU A 118 -21.95 12.27 -25.58
C GLU A 118 -23.05 11.20 -25.35
#